data_AF-A0A2A3D369-F1
#
_entry.id   AF-A0A2A3D369-F1
#
_cell.length_a   1.000
_cell.length_b   1.000
_cell.length_c   1.000
_cell.angle_alpha   90.00
_cell.angle_beta   90.00
_cell.angle_gamma   90.00
#
_symmetry.space_group_name_H-M   'P 1'
#
loop_
_entity.id
_entity.type
_entity.pdbx_description
1 polymer ?
#
loop_
_entity_poly.entity_id
_entity_poly.type
_entity_poly.pdbx_seq_one_letter_code
_entity_poly.pdbx_strand_id
1 'polypeptide(L)'
;MTWTIIVATGDTDQLIQLVDCAEKIKELMSSADRVRILNARSLEGVKELHGQIAEPEKELIIIEADLASNQPRLNGGAQSGLDLLKQIQEEEIPPASILVTSHGEHLLDVQRMKRSEMLLVDSGTEYISLSVRLARSLGVVSAQPTSALSIDETSTASNAALPEVRLELPPPYALIEVDLLEDVNHSMVRLQINDRQRPQEDRPIAPLYLDKDEVAKFLEDSRRFRKNVSNVRLQAFRKRWYAHYASLGERVHDMLWRTKFSEYYLLAEGAVGSNIRLRFNLEPAVFDGLWESIRTRRSDGFLMLTNSVTRRARRYDNIQLSSEGDIGNLSILGVGSKVSSNSTPVGPQDDTWTRYWNKFGRPLPPLDHVEVEMRMLKMLRTRGRRQSKVGDAPESSGVDVKILPSVADADTWSLADALEQELKKHPRRYDVVHFAGHAIFASDARGDQRGYLVFSGSPNPRAVPIAKVAGWLAGTSVQLVYLSCCRSSAPKAAIELASNKVPMTIGFEWNLDDSKAVDFASAFYKSLLSSDFKVCHSFRQARSQLKGDYESADSIWASPVLVTQPENWMQVEGVLRPPARTRRHDAAARGMRAAVDEPSADPNMPLV
;
A
#
# COMPACT_ATOMS: atom_id res chain seq x y z
N MET A 1 -11.29 33.09 -26.10
CA MET A 1 -12.51 32.72 -25.34
C MET A 1 -12.26 31.35 -24.74
N THR A 2 -12.58 31.13 -23.46
CA THR A 2 -12.14 29.94 -22.71
C THR A 2 -13.25 28.93 -22.51
N TRP A 3 -13.32 27.94 -23.40
CA TRP A 3 -13.99 26.65 -23.20
C TRP A 3 -13.38 25.79 -22.09
N THR A 4 -14.24 24.95 -21.49
CA THR A 4 -14.02 24.45 -20.13
C THR A 4 -13.51 23.01 -20.07
N ILE A 5 -14.10 21.99 -20.74
CA ILE A 5 -13.51 20.65 -20.85
C ILE A 5 -13.84 19.97 -22.17
N ILE A 6 -12.82 19.39 -22.80
CA ILE A 6 -12.95 18.44 -23.90
C ILE A 6 -12.51 17.04 -23.44
N VAL A 7 -13.42 16.07 -23.46
CA VAL A 7 -13.12 14.67 -23.11
C VAL A 7 -13.15 13.81 -24.35
N ALA A 8 -12.01 13.26 -24.77
CA ALA A 8 -11.94 12.33 -25.90
C ALA A 8 -11.69 10.91 -25.38
N THR A 9 -12.55 9.95 -25.75
CA THR A 9 -12.23 8.52 -25.63
C THR A 9 -11.79 7.97 -26.98
N GLY A 10 -11.15 6.81 -26.95
CA GLY A 10 -10.93 6.00 -28.14
C GLY A 10 -11.76 4.72 -28.21
N ASP A 11 -12.58 4.45 -27.20
CA ASP A 11 -13.34 3.22 -27.07
C ASP A 11 -14.82 3.55 -26.88
N THR A 12 -15.65 3.07 -27.79
CA THR A 12 -17.10 3.28 -27.79
C THR A 12 -17.77 2.78 -26.52
N ASP A 13 -17.20 1.78 -25.85
CA ASP A 13 -17.78 1.20 -24.63
C ASP A 13 -17.61 2.14 -23.41
N GLN A 14 -16.75 3.14 -23.51
CA GLN A 14 -16.48 4.09 -22.42
C GLN A 14 -17.40 5.31 -22.43
N LEU A 15 -18.20 5.48 -23.49
CA LEU A 15 -19.02 6.68 -23.69
C LEU A 15 -20.00 6.93 -22.54
N ILE A 16 -20.67 5.88 -22.06
CA ILE A 16 -21.63 5.99 -20.94
C ILE A 16 -20.94 6.55 -19.71
N GLN A 17 -19.73 6.05 -19.40
CA GLN A 17 -18.95 6.48 -18.25
C GLN A 17 -18.45 7.92 -18.42
N LEU A 18 -18.12 8.35 -19.64
CA LEU A 18 -17.76 9.74 -19.92
C LEU A 18 -18.93 10.71 -19.72
N VAL A 19 -20.13 10.30 -20.13
CA VAL A 19 -21.35 11.09 -19.88
C VAL A 19 -21.58 11.24 -18.38
N ASP A 20 -21.46 10.15 -17.62
CA ASP A 20 -21.57 10.20 -16.15
C ASP A 20 -20.50 11.12 -15.52
N CYS A 21 -19.25 11.08 -16.03
CA CYS A 21 -18.19 11.98 -15.60
C CYS A 21 -18.55 13.46 -15.86
N ALA A 22 -19.03 13.76 -17.06
CA ALA A 22 -19.37 15.12 -17.46
C ALA A 22 -20.54 15.67 -16.64
N GLU A 23 -21.57 14.85 -16.37
CA GLU A 23 -22.67 15.22 -15.47
C GLU A 23 -22.13 15.50 -14.06
N LYS A 24 -21.22 14.67 -13.54
CA LYS A 24 -20.64 14.94 -12.21
C LYS A 24 -19.81 16.21 -12.16
N ILE A 25 -19.05 16.50 -13.22
CA ILE A 25 -18.28 17.75 -13.32
C ILE A 25 -19.24 18.94 -13.38
N LYS A 26 -20.29 18.87 -14.19
CA LYS A 26 -21.34 19.88 -14.29
C LYS A 26 -21.97 20.19 -12.92
N GLU A 27 -22.32 19.16 -12.14
CA GLU A 27 -22.86 19.35 -10.78
C GLU A 27 -21.92 20.14 -9.86
N LEU A 28 -20.61 19.97 -10.02
CA LEU A 28 -19.59 20.59 -9.18
C LEU A 28 -19.17 21.98 -9.64
N MET A 29 -19.56 22.41 -10.83
CA MET A 29 -19.32 23.76 -11.31
C MET A 29 -20.30 24.74 -10.63
N SER A 30 -19.81 25.93 -10.26
CA SER A 30 -20.59 26.95 -9.54
C SER A 30 -21.85 27.45 -10.28
N SER A 31 -21.99 27.09 -11.56
CA SER A 31 -23.11 27.42 -12.43
C SER A 31 -23.76 26.19 -13.05
N ALA A 32 -23.89 25.09 -12.28
CA ALA A 32 -24.39 23.80 -12.75
C ALA A 32 -25.67 23.90 -13.62
N ASP A 33 -26.61 24.78 -13.27
CA ASP A 33 -27.88 24.99 -13.98
C ASP A 33 -27.73 25.55 -15.40
N ARG A 34 -26.54 26.08 -15.74
CA ARG A 34 -26.23 26.66 -17.06
C ARG A 34 -25.25 25.81 -17.85
N VAL A 35 -24.72 24.72 -17.29
CA VAL A 35 -23.74 23.88 -17.98
C VAL A 35 -24.45 22.90 -18.91
N ARG A 36 -24.16 23.01 -20.22
CA ARG A 36 -24.62 22.06 -21.23
C ARG A 36 -23.55 21.01 -21.52
N ILE A 37 -23.97 19.77 -21.67
CA ILE A 37 -23.12 18.67 -22.14
C ILE A 37 -23.44 18.46 -23.61
N LEU A 38 -22.44 18.64 -24.46
CA LEU A 38 -22.56 18.49 -25.91
C LEU A 38 -21.72 17.32 -26.39
N ASN A 39 -22.23 16.54 -27.32
CA ASN A 39 -21.52 15.40 -27.90
C ASN A 39 -21.09 15.72 -29.34
N ALA A 40 -19.80 15.54 -29.63
CA ALA A 40 -19.25 15.66 -30.97
C ALA A 40 -18.61 14.34 -31.41
N ARG A 41 -18.69 14.00 -32.70
CA ARG A 41 -18.05 12.79 -33.27
C ARG A 41 -16.87 13.07 -34.20
N SER A 42 -16.60 14.35 -34.45
CA SER A 42 -15.54 14.79 -35.35
C SER A 42 -15.05 16.18 -34.96
N LEU A 43 -13.89 16.57 -35.49
CA LEU A 43 -13.37 17.94 -35.34
C LEU A 43 -14.35 18.97 -35.90
N GLU A 44 -14.95 18.69 -37.05
CA GLU A 44 -15.94 19.57 -37.66
C GLU A 44 -17.16 19.74 -36.75
N GLY A 45 -17.62 18.65 -36.10
CA GLY A 45 -18.69 18.71 -35.12
C GLY A 45 -18.31 19.54 -33.88
N VAL A 46 -17.06 19.42 -33.39
CA VAL A 46 -16.55 20.28 -32.32
C VAL A 46 -16.54 21.75 -32.73
N LYS A 47 -16.05 22.04 -33.94
CA LYS A 47 -15.98 23.41 -34.50
C LYS A 47 -17.38 24.00 -34.76
N GLU A 48 -18.32 23.18 -35.23
CA GLU A 48 -19.71 23.58 -35.45
C GLU A 48 -20.41 23.88 -34.13
N LEU A 49 -20.32 22.97 -33.16
CA LEU A 49 -20.85 23.20 -31.82
C LEU A 49 -20.25 24.45 -31.22
N HIS A 50 -18.92 24.64 -31.33
CA HIS A 50 -18.22 25.85 -30.89
C HIS A 50 -18.78 27.13 -31.52
N GLY A 51 -19.06 27.13 -32.83
CA GLY A 51 -19.66 28.28 -33.52
C GLY A 51 -21.07 28.63 -33.02
N GLN A 52 -21.76 27.70 -32.36
CA GLN A 52 -23.09 27.89 -31.79
C GLN A 52 -23.07 28.33 -30.31
N ILE A 53 -21.90 28.37 -29.66
CA ILE A 53 -21.80 28.66 -28.24
C ILE A 53 -21.78 30.17 -27.99
N ALA A 54 -22.86 30.69 -27.39
CA ALA A 54 -22.93 32.09 -26.97
C ALA A 54 -22.10 32.38 -25.71
N GLU A 55 -21.92 31.39 -24.82
CA GLU A 55 -21.21 31.52 -23.53
C GLU A 55 -20.23 30.35 -23.28
N PRO A 56 -19.01 30.38 -23.88
CA PRO A 56 -18.09 29.23 -23.90
C PRO A 56 -17.61 28.74 -22.53
N GLU A 57 -17.65 29.58 -21.50
CA GLU A 57 -17.23 29.21 -20.13
C GLU A 57 -18.23 28.27 -19.44
N LYS A 58 -19.44 28.11 -20.00
CA LYS A 58 -20.55 27.36 -19.40
C LYS A 58 -20.88 26.07 -20.17
N GLU A 59 -19.95 25.49 -20.91
CA GLU A 59 -20.22 24.26 -21.68
C GLU A 59 -19.13 23.22 -21.53
N LEU A 60 -19.54 21.94 -21.45
CA LEU A 60 -18.70 20.76 -21.44
C LEU A 60 -18.93 20.02 -22.75
N ILE A 61 -17.86 19.71 -23.48
CA ILE A 61 -17.94 18.99 -24.75
C ILE A 61 -17.33 17.60 -24.55
N ILE A 62 -18.14 16.57 -24.71
CA ILE A 62 -17.67 15.19 -24.81
C ILE A 62 -17.46 14.89 -26.29
N ILE A 63 -16.32 14.30 -26.61
CA ILE A 63 -16.01 13.86 -27.95
C ILE A 63 -15.98 12.33 -27.99
N GLU A 64 -16.91 11.80 -28.76
CA GLU A 64 -16.95 10.43 -29.23
C GLU A 64 -15.96 10.29 -30.40
N ALA A 65 -14.67 10.07 -30.11
CA ALA A 65 -13.68 9.77 -31.15
C ALA A 65 -13.49 8.25 -31.27
N ASP A 66 -13.57 7.72 -32.48
CA ASP A 66 -13.43 6.29 -32.77
C ASP A 66 -11.94 5.93 -32.99
N LEU A 67 -11.35 5.03 -32.19
CA LEU A 67 -10.02 4.43 -32.43
C LEU A 67 -10.13 3.03 -33.05
N ALA A 68 -10.92 2.83 -34.10
CA ALA A 68 -10.71 1.64 -34.94
C ALA A 68 -9.33 1.71 -35.65
N SER A 69 -8.26 1.36 -34.93
CA SER A 69 -6.88 1.26 -35.44
C SER A 69 -6.63 -0.05 -36.22
N ASN A 70 -7.58 -0.99 -36.20
CA ASN A 70 -7.40 -2.33 -36.77
C ASN A 70 -8.37 -2.72 -37.91
N GLN A 71 -9.23 -1.80 -38.40
CA GLN A 71 -9.93 -2.07 -39.66
C GLN A 71 -9.26 -1.32 -40.83
N PRO A 72 -8.91 -2.02 -41.93
CA PRO A 72 -8.36 -1.37 -43.11
C PRO A 72 -9.38 -0.36 -43.64
N ARG A 73 -8.98 0.91 -43.62
CA ARG A 73 -9.78 2.08 -43.97
C ARG A 73 -10.28 1.99 -45.42
N LEU A 74 -11.53 1.59 -45.60
CA LEU A 74 -12.29 1.77 -46.83
C LEU A 74 -13.38 2.81 -46.53
N ASN A 75 -13.06 4.07 -46.84
CA ASN A 75 -13.92 5.27 -46.80
C ASN A 75 -14.07 5.99 -45.44
N GLY A 76 -13.33 7.10 -45.28
CA GLY A 76 -13.76 8.24 -44.45
C GLY A 76 -13.21 8.37 -43.03
N GLY A 77 -12.02 8.97 -42.88
CA GLY A 77 -11.81 10.12 -41.99
C GLY A 77 -11.97 10.05 -40.45
N ALA A 78 -12.03 8.90 -39.79
CA ALA A 78 -11.98 8.90 -38.31
C ALA A 78 -10.58 9.27 -37.79
N GLN A 79 -10.48 10.37 -37.05
CA GLN A 79 -9.26 10.89 -36.44
C GLN A 79 -9.14 10.43 -34.99
N SER A 80 -7.93 10.04 -34.56
CA SER A 80 -7.73 9.54 -33.18
C SER A 80 -8.05 10.64 -32.16
N GLY A 81 -8.58 10.28 -30.98
CA GLY A 81 -8.86 11.25 -29.91
C GLY A 81 -7.61 12.08 -29.54
N LEU A 82 -6.42 11.49 -29.64
CA LEU A 82 -5.15 12.17 -29.44
C LEU A 82 -4.84 13.18 -30.56
N ASP A 83 -4.98 12.80 -31.83
CA ASP A 83 -4.73 13.71 -32.96
C ASP A 83 -5.70 14.89 -32.95
N LEU A 84 -6.93 14.64 -32.52
CA LEU A 84 -7.93 15.68 -32.36
C LEU A 84 -7.52 16.68 -31.27
N LEU A 85 -7.10 16.19 -30.11
CA LEU A 85 -6.55 17.06 -29.07
C LEU A 85 -5.32 17.82 -29.55
N LYS A 86 -4.41 17.18 -30.30
CA LYS A 86 -3.24 17.88 -30.90
C LYS A 86 -3.67 19.06 -31.76
N GLN A 87 -4.71 18.91 -32.57
CA GLN A 87 -5.21 20.01 -33.41
C GLN A 87 -5.92 21.11 -32.62
N ILE A 88 -6.71 20.74 -31.61
CA ILE A 88 -7.34 21.71 -30.71
C ILE A 88 -6.28 22.51 -29.93
N GLN A 89 -5.13 21.90 -29.66
CA GLN A 89 -3.99 22.52 -28.98
C GLN A 89 -3.22 23.54 -29.84
N GLU A 90 -3.53 23.64 -31.14
CA GLU A 90 -2.98 24.68 -32.03
C GLU A 90 -3.68 26.04 -31.87
N GLU A 91 -4.81 26.09 -31.16
CA GLU A 91 -5.52 27.33 -30.91
C GLU A 91 -4.75 28.29 -29.99
N GLU A 92 -4.98 29.60 -30.15
CA GLU A 92 -4.29 30.64 -29.38
C GLU A 92 -4.47 30.45 -27.86
N ILE A 93 -5.67 30.00 -27.46
CA ILE A 93 -6.01 29.70 -26.07
C ILE A 93 -6.69 28.32 -26.03
N PRO A 94 -5.92 27.23 -25.85
CA PRO A 94 -6.50 25.90 -25.87
C PRO A 94 -7.45 25.67 -24.68
N PRO A 95 -8.55 24.93 -24.88
CA PRO A 95 -9.45 24.52 -23.81
C PRO A 95 -8.73 23.63 -22.81
N ALA A 96 -9.27 23.53 -21.60
CA ALA A 96 -8.90 22.44 -20.73
C ALA A 96 -9.40 21.11 -21.36
N SER A 97 -8.58 20.07 -21.34
CA SER A 97 -8.92 18.80 -22.00
C SER A 97 -8.47 17.60 -21.19
N ILE A 98 -9.26 16.53 -21.20
CA ILE A 98 -8.92 15.24 -20.60
C ILE A 98 -8.91 14.19 -21.70
N LEU A 99 -7.74 13.61 -22.00
CA LEU A 99 -7.65 12.45 -22.86
C LEU A 99 -7.96 11.19 -22.05
N VAL A 100 -9.00 10.46 -22.42
CA VAL A 100 -9.35 9.18 -21.81
C VAL A 100 -8.89 8.07 -22.74
N THR A 101 -7.95 7.25 -22.29
CA THR A 101 -7.25 6.29 -23.16
C THR A 101 -6.76 5.09 -22.37
N SER A 102 -6.77 3.90 -22.96
CA SER A 102 -6.11 2.71 -22.41
C SER A 102 -4.62 2.60 -22.84
N HIS A 103 -4.20 3.48 -23.76
CA HIS A 103 -2.86 3.54 -24.33
C HIS A 103 -1.92 4.40 -23.50
N GLY A 104 -1.00 3.77 -22.76
CA GLY A 104 -0.02 4.46 -21.92
C GLY A 104 0.99 5.31 -22.70
N GLU A 105 1.25 4.95 -23.96
CA GLU A 105 2.13 5.67 -24.88
C GLU A 105 1.68 7.12 -25.16
N HIS A 106 0.39 7.44 -24.97
CA HIS A 106 -0.14 8.80 -25.17
C HIS A 106 0.31 9.80 -24.09
N LEU A 107 0.84 9.32 -22.96
CA LEU A 107 1.21 10.17 -21.82
C LEU A 107 2.18 11.30 -22.21
N LEU A 108 3.20 10.98 -22.99
CA LEU A 108 4.22 11.96 -23.39
C LEU A 108 3.67 13.04 -24.31
N ASP A 109 2.69 12.69 -25.16
CA ASP A 109 2.05 13.67 -26.03
C ASP A 109 1.14 14.60 -25.21
N VAL A 110 0.32 14.07 -24.31
CA VAL A 110 -0.58 14.87 -23.46
C VAL A 110 0.21 15.80 -22.54
N GLN A 111 1.33 15.34 -21.96
CA GLN A 111 2.18 16.18 -21.11
C GLN A 111 2.80 17.38 -21.83
N ARG A 112 2.91 17.34 -23.16
CA ARG A 112 3.39 18.47 -23.98
C ARG A 112 2.28 19.47 -24.32
N MET A 113 1.02 19.08 -24.14
CA MET A 113 -0.13 19.91 -24.42
C MET A 113 -0.41 20.88 -23.26
N LYS A 114 -0.97 22.05 -23.58
CA LYS A 114 -1.32 23.05 -22.57
C LYS A 114 -2.71 22.75 -22.03
N ARG A 115 -2.87 22.80 -20.70
CA ARG A 115 -4.15 22.57 -20.03
C ARG A 115 -4.77 21.22 -20.40
N SER A 116 -3.93 20.19 -20.54
CA SER A 116 -4.38 18.84 -20.84
C SER A 116 -3.96 17.87 -19.75
N GLU A 117 -4.85 16.95 -19.41
CA GLU A 117 -4.61 15.84 -18.50
C GLU A 117 -4.94 14.52 -19.19
N MET A 118 -4.39 13.43 -18.68
CA MET A 118 -4.66 12.08 -19.19
C MET A 118 -5.30 11.22 -18.11
N LEU A 119 -6.44 10.60 -18.45
CA LEU A 119 -7.03 9.52 -17.68
C LEU A 119 -6.70 8.19 -18.37
N LEU A 120 -5.73 7.47 -17.81
CA LEU A 120 -5.42 6.11 -18.24
C LEU A 120 -6.51 5.17 -17.70
N VAL A 121 -7.17 4.42 -18.59
CA VAL A 121 -8.31 3.57 -18.22
C VAL A 121 -8.01 2.08 -18.38
N ASP A 122 -8.53 1.30 -17.44
CA ASP A 122 -8.53 -0.16 -17.38
C ASP A 122 -9.87 -0.67 -16.80
N SER A 123 -10.01 -1.98 -16.60
CA SER A 123 -11.23 -2.61 -16.09
C SER A 123 -11.63 -2.21 -14.66
N GLY A 124 -10.74 -1.58 -13.89
CA GLY A 124 -10.98 -1.17 -12.50
C GLY A 124 -11.06 0.34 -12.31
N THR A 125 -11.00 1.12 -13.39
CA THR A 125 -10.87 2.58 -13.28
C THR A 125 -12.14 3.23 -12.73
N GLU A 126 -11.99 4.05 -11.68
CA GLU A 126 -13.08 4.89 -11.16
C GLU A 126 -13.21 6.19 -11.99
N TYR A 127 -13.85 6.08 -13.15
CA TYR A 127 -13.99 7.18 -14.12
C TYR A 127 -14.40 8.51 -13.48
N ILE A 128 -15.52 8.51 -12.73
CA ILE A 128 -16.12 9.73 -12.17
C ILE A 128 -15.18 10.42 -11.18
N SER A 129 -14.61 9.68 -10.22
CA SER A 129 -13.80 10.27 -9.16
C SER A 129 -12.49 10.86 -9.72
N LEU A 130 -11.89 10.16 -10.68
CA LEU A 130 -10.65 10.59 -11.34
C LEU A 130 -10.88 11.76 -12.30
N SER A 131 -11.93 11.73 -13.13
CA SER A 131 -12.26 12.84 -14.04
C SER A 131 -12.54 14.13 -13.27
N VAL A 132 -13.25 14.07 -12.14
CA VAL A 132 -13.47 15.24 -11.27
C VAL A 132 -12.15 15.77 -10.70
N ARG A 133 -11.24 14.89 -10.29
CA ARG A 133 -9.92 15.28 -9.79
C ARG A 133 -9.10 16.01 -10.86
N LEU A 134 -9.09 15.49 -12.09
CA LEU A 134 -8.41 16.12 -13.22
C LEU A 134 -9.09 17.44 -13.62
N ALA A 135 -10.43 17.52 -13.59
CA ALA A 135 -11.15 18.77 -13.81
C ALA A 135 -10.78 19.86 -12.79
N ARG A 136 -10.54 19.48 -11.52
CA ARG A 136 -10.01 20.40 -10.51
C ARG A 136 -8.59 20.84 -10.81
N SER A 137 -7.69 19.94 -11.23
CA SER A 137 -6.30 20.33 -11.59
C SER A 137 -6.25 21.27 -12.79
N LEU A 138 -7.20 21.13 -13.72
CA LEU A 138 -7.39 22.00 -14.88
C LEU A 138 -8.06 23.33 -14.56
N GLY A 139 -8.47 23.56 -13.29
CA GLY A 139 -9.13 24.79 -12.84
C GLY A 139 -10.58 24.92 -13.32
N VAL A 140 -11.20 23.83 -13.75
CA VAL A 140 -12.60 23.80 -14.24
C VAL A 140 -13.59 23.77 -13.09
N VAL A 141 -13.34 22.86 -12.15
CA VAL A 141 -14.12 22.76 -10.92
C VAL A 141 -13.39 23.56 -9.87
N SER A 142 -14.09 24.54 -9.27
CA SER A 142 -13.53 25.30 -8.15
C SER A 142 -13.11 24.32 -7.05
N ALA A 143 -11.92 24.53 -6.49
CA ALA A 143 -11.51 23.87 -5.26
C ALA A 143 -12.42 24.42 -4.16
N GLN A 144 -13.61 23.85 -3.99
CA GLN A 144 -14.44 24.21 -2.84
C GLN A 144 -13.59 24.01 -1.59
N PRO A 145 -13.50 25.02 -0.71
CA PRO A 145 -13.04 24.77 0.64
C PRO A 145 -14.04 23.76 1.22
N THR A 146 -13.56 22.56 1.55
CA THR A 146 -14.33 21.58 2.32
C THR A 146 -14.99 22.34 3.47
N SER A 147 -16.31 22.42 3.46
CA SER A 147 -17.06 23.28 4.37
C SER A 147 -16.68 22.95 5.81
N ALA A 148 -15.93 23.85 6.45
CA ALA A 148 -15.85 23.87 7.89
C ALA A 148 -17.27 24.08 8.40
N LEU A 149 -17.80 23.08 9.10
CA LEU A 149 -19.06 23.18 9.82
C LEU A 149 -18.98 24.43 10.71
N SER A 150 -19.76 25.45 10.37
CA SER A 150 -19.95 26.63 11.21
C SER A 150 -20.69 26.17 12.47
N ILE A 151 -19.94 25.96 13.55
CA ILE A 151 -20.47 25.76 14.88
C ILE A 151 -21.01 27.12 15.34
N ASP A 152 -22.29 27.14 15.66
CA ASP A 152 -23.04 28.29 16.14
C ASP A 152 -22.55 28.69 17.53
N GLU A 153 -21.74 29.76 17.63
CA GLU A 153 -21.23 30.31 18.88
C GLU A 153 -22.26 31.23 19.54
N THR A 154 -23.20 30.64 20.27
CA THR A 154 -23.93 31.35 21.34
C THR A 154 -23.95 30.52 22.63
N SER A 155 -22.80 30.45 23.30
CA SER A 155 -22.73 29.99 24.69
C SER A 155 -21.72 30.81 25.48
N THR A 156 -22.24 31.75 26.26
CA THR A 156 -21.51 32.52 27.26
C THR A 156 -21.29 31.67 28.50
N ALA A 157 -20.16 30.96 28.57
CA ALA A 157 -19.73 30.25 29.76
C ALA A 157 -18.23 30.44 30.05
N SER A 158 -17.97 31.19 31.13
CA SER A 158 -16.81 31.13 32.03
C SER A 158 -15.42 30.77 31.44
N ASN A 159 -14.61 31.82 31.24
CA ASN A 159 -13.18 31.79 30.92
C ASN A 159 -12.33 31.06 31.99
N ALA A 160 -12.18 29.75 31.86
CA ALA A 160 -10.97 29.06 32.29
C ALA A 160 -10.12 28.86 31.04
N ALA A 161 -8.97 29.53 30.96
CA ALA A 161 -8.06 29.44 29.82
C ALA A 161 -7.61 27.97 29.65
N LEU A 162 -8.21 27.27 28.69
CA LEU A 162 -7.73 25.96 28.27
C LEU A 162 -6.29 26.16 27.76
N PRO A 163 -5.33 25.31 28.16
CA PRO A 163 -3.97 25.38 27.65
C PRO A 163 -4.03 25.27 26.13
N GLU A 164 -3.47 26.26 25.45
CA GLU A 164 -3.37 26.31 24.00
C GLU A 164 -2.53 25.09 23.54
N VAL A 165 -3.20 24.02 23.13
CA VAL A 165 -2.55 22.83 22.58
C VAL A 165 -1.98 23.22 21.23
N ARG A 166 -0.73 23.66 21.21
CA ARG A 166 0.03 23.86 19.98
C ARG A 166 0.23 22.50 19.33
N LEU A 167 -0.61 22.18 18.35
CA LEU A 167 -0.38 21.05 17.46
C LEU A 167 0.98 21.25 16.78
N GLU A 168 1.99 20.51 17.24
CA GLU A 168 3.28 20.50 16.57
C GLU A 168 3.07 19.98 15.15
N LEU A 169 3.21 20.87 14.17
CA LEU A 169 3.15 20.49 12.77
C LEU A 169 4.18 19.36 12.50
N PRO A 170 3.94 18.43 11.57
CA PRO A 170 4.91 17.38 11.24
C PRO A 170 6.18 17.99 10.62
N PRO A 171 7.39 17.45 10.88
CA PRO A 171 8.62 17.96 10.30
C PRO A 171 8.57 17.95 8.75
N PRO A 172 9.26 18.89 8.08
CA PRO A 172 9.28 18.93 6.62
C PRO A 172 9.86 17.63 6.06
N TYR A 173 9.34 17.19 4.92
CA TYR A 173 9.75 15.94 4.27
C TYR A 173 9.62 16.01 2.75
N ALA A 174 10.34 15.13 2.06
CA ALA A 174 10.26 14.97 0.62
C ALA A 174 9.84 13.55 0.30
N LEU A 175 8.94 13.40 -0.67
CA LEU A 175 8.54 12.12 -1.24
C LEU A 175 9.12 12.02 -2.65
N ILE A 176 9.89 10.97 -2.88
CA ILE A 176 10.34 10.56 -4.20
C ILE A 176 9.61 9.27 -4.55
N GLU A 177 8.85 9.30 -5.64
CA GLU A 177 8.18 8.13 -6.17
C GLU A 177 8.87 7.67 -7.44
N VAL A 178 9.18 6.38 -7.50
CA VAL A 178 9.83 5.74 -8.64
C VAL A 178 8.88 4.69 -9.20
N ASP A 179 8.34 5.01 -10.36
CA ASP A 179 7.39 4.21 -11.12
C ASP A 179 8.16 3.25 -12.04
N LEU A 180 8.28 1.98 -11.65
CA LEU A 180 8.96 0.96 -12.46
C LEU A 180 7.94 0.07 -13.17
N LEU A 181 7.89 0.24 -14.48
CA LEU A 181 6.98 -0.47 -15.39
C LEU A 181 7.64 -1.74 -15.96
N GLU A 182 6.83 -2.64 -16.53
CA GLU A 182 7.28 -3.78 -17.31
C GLU A 182 8.11 -3.33 -18.52
N ASP A 183 7.64 -2.29 -19.21
CA ASP A 183 8.50 -1.54 -20.14
C ASP A 183 9.28 -0.46 -19.39
N VAL A 184 10.44 -0.85 -18.89
CA VAL A 184 11.27 -0.02 -18.01
C VAL A 184 11.73 1.29 -18.66
N ASN A 185 11.68 1.42 -19.99
CA ASN A 185 11.98 2.65 -20.71
C ASN A 185 11.00 3.78 -20.37
N HIS A 186 9.76 3.42 -20.03
CA HIS A 186 8.68 4.33 -19.64
C HIS A 186 8.62 4.55 -18.13
N SER A 187 9.60 4.03 -17.37
CA SER A 187 9.67 4.26 -15.93
C SER A 187 9.80 5.75 -15.63
N MET A 188 9.13 6.21 -14.58
CA MET A 188 9.06 7.63 -14.24
C MET A 188 9.53 7.88 -12.81
N VAL A 189 9.85 9.14 -12.52
CA VAL A 189 10.11 9.62 -11.16
C VAL A 189 9.33 10.91 -10.91
N ARG A 190 8.80 11.04 -9.70
CA ARG A 190 8.15 12.25 -9.20
C ARG A 190 8.79 12.68 -7.88
N LEU A 191 8.87 14.00 -7.66
CA LEU A 191 9.27 14.60 -6.40
C LEU A 191 8.16 15.52 -5.89
N GLN A 192 7.79 15.34 -4.63
CA GLN A 192 6.94 16.23 -3.86
C GLN A 192 7.68 16.68 -2.61
N ILE A 193 7.82 18.00 -2.42
CA ILE A 193 8.42 18.60 -1.23
C ILE A 193 7.30 19.18 -0.36
N ASN A 194 7.22 18.71 0.88
CA ASN A 194 6.27 19.18 1.88
C ASN A 194 7.03 19.98 2.94
N ASP A 195 7.05 21.29 2.76
CA ASP A 195 7.62 22.24 3.72
C ASP A 195 6.47 23.00 4.40
N ARG A 196 6.55 23.18 5.72
CA ARG A 196 5.50 23.86 6.51
C ARG A 196 5.28 25.30 6.08
N GLN A 197 6.32 25.95 5.57
CA GLN A 197 6.30 27.38 5.28
C GLN A 197 6.00 27.69 3.82
N ARG A 198 5.99 26.66 2.96
CA ARG A 198 5.86 26.84 1.51
C ARG A 198 4.69 26.02 1.01
N PRO A 199 3.97 26.49 -0.01
CA PRO A 199 3.05 25.65 -0.75
C PRO A 199 3.76 24.35 -1.14
N GLN A 200 3.03 23.24 -1.08
CA GLN A 200 3.51 21.95 -1.55
C GLN A 200 4.13 22.12 -2.94
N GLU A 201 5.42 21.82 -3.06
CA GLU A 201 6.13 21.95 -4.32
C GLU A 201 6.17 20.60 -5.01
N ASP A 202 5.29 20.45 -5.99
CA ASP A 202 5.25 19.30 -6.88
C ASP A 202 6.15 19.56 -8.09
N ARG A 203 7.18 18.71 -8.25
CA ARG A 203 7.97 18.72 -9.48
C ARG A 203 7.23 17.96 -10.58
N PRO A 204 7.42 18.37 -11.86
CA PRO A 204 6.91 17.61 -12.99
C PRO A 204 7.33 16.14 -12.91
N ILE A 205 6.49 15.24 -13.42
CA ILE A 205 6.87 13.83 -13.54
C ILE A 205 7.95 13.75 -14.64
N ALA A 206 9.04 13.03 -14.37
CA ALA A 206 10.16 12.91 -15.30
C ALA A 206 10.45 11.45 -15.67
N PRO A 207 10.76 11.16 -16.94
CA PRO A 207 11.17 9.83 -17.36
C PRO A 207 12.56 9.47 -16.82
N LEU A 208 12.75 8.19 -16.52
CA LEU A 208 14.03 7.62 -16.07
C LEU A 208 14.88 7.08 -17.22
N TYR A 209 14.27 6.61 -18.31
CA TYR A 209 14.97 5.99 -19.45
C TYR A 209 15.93 4.87 -19.03
N LEU A 210 15.45 3.94 -18.19
CA LEU A 210 16.27 2.83 -17.71
C LEU A 210 16.60 1.86 -18.84
N ASP A 211 17.85 1.42 -18.91
CA ASP A 211 18.28 0.41 -19.89
C ASP A 211 17.63 -0.95 -19.59
N LYS A 212 16.92 -1.49 -20.58
CA LYS A 212 16.15 -2.73 -20.44
C LYS A 212 17.02 -3.94 -20.10
N ASP A 213 18.20 -4.05 -20.73
CA ASP A 213 19.09 -5.19 -20.53
C ASP A 213 19.77 -5.13 -19.16
N GLU A 214 20.13 -3.92 -18.71
CA GLU A 214 20.67 -3.68 -17.38
C GLU A 214 19.66 -4.05 -16.29
N VAL A 215 18.40 -3.62 -16.43
CA VAL A 215 17.33 -3.99 -15.48
C VAL A 215 17.07 -5.50 -15.50
N ALA A 216 16.98 -6.13 -16.68
CA ALA A 216 16.78 -7.58 -16.77
C ALA A 216 17.90 -8.37 -16.07
N LYS A 217 19.16 -7.96 -16.27
CA LYS A 217 20.33 -8.54 -15.60
C LYS A 217 20.29 -8.32 -14.09
N PHE A 218 19.89 -7.13 -13.64
CA PHE A 218 19.71 -6.84 -12.22
C PHE A 218 18.64 -7.74 -11.58
N LEU A 219 17.51 -7.96 -12.25
CA LEU A 219 16.45 -8.85 -11.77
C LEU A 219 16.92 -10.31 -11.70
N GLU A 220 17.69 -10.77 -12.68
CA GLU A 220 18.31 -12.10 -12.64
C GLU A 220 19.25 -12.25 -11.43
N ASP A 221 20.16 -11.29 -11.24
CA ASP A 221 21.12 -11.32 -10.13
C ASP A 221 20.42 -11.21 -8.77
N SER A 222 19.35 -10.42 -8.66
CA SER A 222 18.50 -10.32 -7.46
C SER A 222 17.85 -11.66 -7.12
N ARG A 223 17.29 -12.37 -8.11
CA ARG A 223 16.72 -13.72 -7.92
C ARG A 223 17.78 -14.73 -7.50
N ARG A 224 18.95 -14.69 -8.15
CA ARG A 224 20.10 -15.54 -7.82
C ARG A 224 20.58 -15.31 -6.40
N PHE A 225 20.69 -14.04 -5.99
CA PHE A 225 21.07 -13.65 -4.63
C PHE A 225 20.08 -14.20 -3.60
N ARG A 226 18.77 -14.02 -3.79
CA ARG A 226 17.73 -14.53 -2.87
C ARG A 226 17.75 -16.04 -2.72
N LYS A 227 17.99 -16.76 -3.82
CA LYS A 227 18.18 -18.22 -3.80
C LYS A 227 19.41 -18.63 -2.99
N ASN A 228 20.51 -17.91 -3.13
CA ASN A 228 21.76 -18.21 -2.45
C ASN A 228 21.68 -17.91 -0.94
N VAL A 229 21.13 -16.76 -0.54
CA VAL A 229 20.99 -16.39 0.88
C VAL A 229 20.00 -17.30 1.62
N SER A 230 18.95 -17.78 0.93
CA SER A 230 17.98 -18.74 1.51
C SER A 230 18.58 -20.13 1.73
N ASN A 231 19.70 -20.46 1.08
CA ASN A 231 20.34 -21.76 1.19
C ASN A 231 21.33 -21.77 2.38
N VAL A 232 20.78 -22.05 3.56
CA VAL A 232 21.47 -22.07 4.88
C VAL A 232 22.77 -22.89 4.90
N ARG A 233 22.92 -23.87 4.00
CA ARG A 233 24.11 -24.74 3.94
C ARG A 233 25.37 -24.04 3.44
N LEU A 234 25.24 -22.86 2.83
CA LEU A 234 26.39 -22.11 2.30
C LEU A 234 26.94 -21.18 3.38
N GLN A 235 27.57 -21.71 4.43
CA GLN A 235 28.31 -20.90 5.41
C GLN A 235 29.33 -19.96 4.72
N ALA A 236 29.93 -20.42 3.61
CA ALA A 236 30.81 -19.59 2.79
C ALA A 236 30.09 -18.35 2.20
N PHE A 237 28.81 -18.50 1.82
CA PHE A 237 28.00 -17.38 1.31
C PHE A 237 27.65 -16.40 2.43
N ARG A 238 27.44 -16.86 3.68
CA ARG A 238 27.23 -15.97 4.83
C ARG A 238 28.40 -15.00 5.08
N LYS A 239 29.61 -15.32 4.63
CA LYS A 239 30.75 -14.38 4.72
C LYS A 239 30.78 -13.36 3.57
N ARG A 240 30.07 -13.64 2.46
CA ARG A 240 30.13 -12.85 1.21
C ARG A 240 28.82 -12.16 0.85
N TRP A 241 27.72 -12.50 1.51
CA TRP A 241 26.40 -11.98 1.16
C TRP A 241 26.39 -10.45 1.18
N TYR A 242 27.05 -9.82 2.17
CA TYR A 242 27.08 -8.36 2.30
C TYR A 242 27.74 -7.71 1.09
N ALA A 243 28.87 -8.22 0.62
CA ALA A 243 29.55 -7.71 -0.57
C ALA A 243 28.69 -7.89 -1.83
N HIS A 244 27.96 -9.01 -1.95
CA HIS A 244 27.06 -9.23 -3.07
C HIS A 244 25.84 -8.29 -3.02
N TYR A 245 25.27 -8.07 -1.84
CA TYR A 245 24.15 -7.16 -1.64
C TYR A 245 24.56 -5.70 -1.87
N ALA A 246 25.75 -5.31 -1.42
CA ALA A 246 26.34 -4.01 -1.70
C ALA A 246 26.57 -3.80 -3.20
N SER A 247 27.08 -4.82 -3.91
CA SER A 247 27.24 -4.76 -5.37
C SER A 247 25.91 -4.62 -6.11
N LEU A 248 24.85 -5.28 -5.66
CA LEU A 248 23.50 -5.03 -6.19
C LEU A 248 23.07 -3.59 -5.94
N GLY A 249 23.32 -3.08 -4.74
CA GLY A 249 23.03 -1.70 -4.35
C GLY A 249 23.74 -0.63 -5.18
N GLU A 250 25.00 -0.86 -5.50
CA GLU A 250 25.81 -0.01 -6.37
C GLU A 250 25.26 0.00 -7.81
N ARG A 251 24.75 -1.14 -8.30
CA ARG A 251 24.09 -1.17 -9.62
C ARG A 251 22.77 -0.43 -9.63
N VAL A 252 21.94 -0.57 -8.59
CA VAL A 252 20.69 0.22 -8.50
C VAL A 252 21.03 1.71 -8.43
N HIS A 253 22.06 2.08 -7.66
CA HIS A 253 22.57 3.44 -7.64
C HIS A 253 22.99 3.89 -9.04
N ASP A 254 23.85 3.16 -9.73
CA ASP A 254 24.34 3.53 -11.07
C ASP A 254 23.22 3.65 -12.10
N MET A 255 22.22 2.75 -12.07
CA MET A 255 21.02 2.83 -12.93
C MET A 255 20.23 4.10 -12.65
N LEU A 256 19.92 4.40 -11.38
CA LEU A 256 19.07 5.54 -11.04
C LEU A 256 19.82 6.88 -11.09
N TRP A 257 21.08 6.95 -10.67
CA TRP A 257 21.80 8.23 -10.56
C TRP A 257 22.13 8.88 -11.89
N ARG A 258 22.14 8.11 -12.98
CA ARG A 258 22.31 8.62 -14.36
C ARG A 258 21.06 9.28 -14.93
N THR A 259 19.96 9.28 -14.19
CA THR A 259 18.63 9.74 -14.62
C THR A 259 18.21 10.99 -13.86
N LYS A 260 16.97 11.46 -14.10
CA LYS A 260 16.34 12.54 -13.31
C LYS A 260 16.15 12.23 -11.83
N PHE A 261 16.27 10.96 -11.42
CA PHE A 261 16.25 10.59 -10.01
C PHE A 261 17.32 11.30 -9.18
N SER A 262 18.56 11.42 -9.67
CA SER A 262 19.64 12.03 -8.88
C SER A 262 19.41 13.51 -8.61
N GLU A 263 18.92 14.24 -9.61
CA GLU A 263 18.52 15.63 -9.49
C GLU A 263 17.43 15.79 -8.41
N TYR A 264 16.37 14.97 -8.48
CA TYR A 264 15.27 15.02 -7.52
C TYR A 264 15.72 14.62 -6.12
N TYR A 265 16.60 13.63 -6.00
CA TYR A 265 17.16 13.24 -4.71
C TYR A 265 17.99 14.36 -4.07
N LEU A 266 18.84 15.04 -4.85
CA LEU A 266 19.66 16.15 -4.36
C LEU A 266 18.82 17.37 -3.98
N LEU A 267 17.76 17.67 -4.74
CA LEU A 267 16.81 18.72 -4.40
C LEU A 267 16.06 18.40 -3.10
N ALA A 268 15.59 17.16 -2.95
CA ALA A 268 14.95 16.68 -1.73
C ALA A 268 15.90 16.80 -0.51
N GLU A 269 17.14 16.31 -0.67
CA GLU A 269 18.18 16.39 0.37
C GLU A 269 18.46 17.84 0.79
N GLY A 270 18.55 18.76 -0.17
CA GLY A 270 18.73 20.19 0.11
C GLY A 270 17.53 20.85 0.81
N ALA A 271 16.31 20.40 0.52
CA ALA A 271 15.09 20.98 1.09
C ALA A 271 14.76 20.46 2.49
N VAL A 272 14.94 19.16 2.74
CA VAL A 272 14.44 18.49 3.97
C VAL A 272 15.49 17.66 4.71
N GLY A 273 16.75 17.73 4.28
CA GLY A 273 17.84 16.94 4.86
C GLY A 273 17.62 15.44 4.68
N SER A 274 17.64 14.69 5.79
CA SER A 274 17.50 13.24 5.77
C SER A 274 16.05 12.74 5.82
N ASN A 275 15.05 13.62 5.89
CA ASN A 275 13.64 13.23 5.90
C ASN A 275 13.09 12.97 4.50
N ILE A 276 13.83 12.16 3.73
CA ILE A 276 13.48 11.72 2.39
C ILE A 276 12.76 10.39 2.51
N ARG A 277 11.63 10.30 1.82
CA ARG A 277 10.80 9.10 1.73
C ARG A 277 10.81 8.62 0.29
N LEU A 278 11.18 7.38 0.08
CA LEU A 278 11.30 6.76 -1.24
C LEU A 278 10.25 5.65 -1.38
N ARG A 279 9.42 5.75 -2.41
CA ARG A 279 8.45 4.71 -2.76
C ARG A 279 8.75 4.17 -4.15
N PHE A 280 8.85 2.85 -4.26
CA PHE A 280 8.90 2.16 -5.55
C PHE A 280 7.51 1.63 -5.89
N ASN A 281 6.89 2.16 -6.94
CA ASN A 281 5.65 1.66 -7.50
C ASN A 281 6.01 0.61 -8.56
N LEU A 282 5.87 -0.66 -8.20
CA LEU A 282 6.40 -1.80 -8.96
C LEU A 282 5.29 -2.58 -9.64
N GLU A 283 5.46 -2.84 -10.92
CA GLU A 283 4.70 -3.87 -11.62
C GLU A 283 5.19 -5.28 -11.28
N PRO A 284 4.35 -6.33 -11.47
CA PRO A 284 4.69 -7.70 -11.11
C PRO A 284 6.03 -8.20 -11.70
N ALA A 285 6.38 -7.79 -12.92
CA ALA A 285 7.58 -8.22 -13.61
C ALA A 285 8.88 -7.73 -12.94
N VAL A 286 8.85 -6.55 -12.32
CA VAL A 286 10.02 -5.89 -11.69
C VAL A 286 10.01 -5.98 -10.17
N PHE A 287 8.92 -6.44 -9.57
CA PHE A 287 8.74 -6.51 -8.11
C PHE A 287 9.79 -7.39 -7.40
N ASP A 288 10.34 -8.36 -8.14
CA ASP A 288 11.38 -9.28 -7.68
C ASP A 288 12.78 -8.63 -7.52
N GLY A 289 12.96 -7.38 -7.97
CA GLY A 289 14.20 -6.65 -7.82
C GLY A 289 14.44 -6.17 -6.39
N LEU A 290 15.69 -6.25 -5.93
CA LEU A 290 16.11 -5.73 -4.62
C LEU A 290 16.33 -4.21 -4.69
N TRP A 291 15.32 -3.47 -5.12
CA TRP A 291 15.41 -2.02 -5.39
C TRP A 291 15.80 -1.21 -4.16
N GLU A 292 15.49 -1.67 -2.95
CA GLU A 292 15.85 -1.00 -1.69
C GLU A 292 17.33 -1.13 -1.33
N SER A 293 18.08 -1.98 -2.05
CA SER A 293 19.50 -2.16 -1.82
C SER A 293 20.34 -0.94 -2.21
N ILE A 294 19.75 0.17 -2.69
CA ILE A 294 20.48 1.37 -3.12
C ILE A 294 21.54 1.76 -2.09
N ARG A 295 22.79 1.73 -2.54
CA ARG A 295 23.94 2.18 -1.77
C ARG A 295 24.41 3.51 -2.35
N THR A 296 24.44 4.55 -1.53
CA THR A 296 24.96 5.84 -1.98
C THR A 296 26.47 5.92 -1.73
N ARG A 297 27.20 6.46 -2.71
CA ARG A 297 28.66 6.67 -2.59
C ARG A 297 29.01 7.75 -1.55
N ARG A 298 28.07 8.61 -1.16
CA ARG A 298 28.30 9.72 -0.22
C ARG A 298 28.38 9.29 1.24
N SER A 299 27.48 8.41 1.68
CA SER A 299 27.40 8.00 3.10
C SER A 299 27.98 6.61 3.37
N ASP A 300 28.56 5.98 2.34
CA ASP A 300 29.00 4.57 2.35
C ASP A 300 27.90 3.57 2.80
N GLY A 301 26.64 4.01 2.83
CA GLY A 301 25.53 3.32 3.44
C GLY A 301 24.38 3.01 2.48
N PHE A 302 23.50 2.13 2.93
CA PHE A 302 22.25 1.81 2.24
C PHE A 302 21.21 2.89 2.55
N LEU A 303 20.57 3.44 1.52
CA LEU A 303 19.55 4.48 1.69
C LEU A 303 18.41 4.02 2.60
N MET A 304 18.07 2.73 2.57
CA MET A 304 17.00 2.18 3.40
C MET A 304 17.26 2.19 4.92
N LEU A 305 18.48 2.51 5.35
CA LEU A 305 18.85 2.67 6.76
C LEU A 305 18.70 4.12 7.24
N THR A 306 18.77 5.08 6.32
CA THR A 306 18.64 6.52 6.63
C THR A 306 17.28 7.07 6.23
N ASN A 307 16.69 6.52 5.17
CA ASN A 307 15.45 6.97 4.54
C ASN A 307 14.36 5.91 4.71
N SER A 308 13.10 6.34 4.71
CA SER A 308 11.98 5.40 4.61
C SER A 308 11.87 4.90 3.17
N VAL A 309 12.03 3.60 2.96
CA VAL A 309 11.92 2.98 1.63
C VAL A 309 10.80 1.93 1.66
N THR A 310 9.87 2.01 0.72
CA THR A 310 8.75 1.06 0.61
C THR A 310 8.48 0.66 -0.84
N ARG A 311 7.68 -0.40 -1.00
CA ARG A 311 7.10 -0.81 -2.29
C ARG A 311 5.60 -0.51 -2.32
N ARG A 312 5.06 -0.28 -3.52
CA ARG A 312 3.63 -0.32 -3.85
C ARG A 312 3.43 -1.26 -5.04
N ALA A 313 2.34 -2.00 -5.04
CA ALA A 313 1.99 -2.89 -6.15
C ALA A 313 1.11 -2.11 -7.13
N ARG A 314 1.60 -1.86 -8.34
CA ARG A 314 0.95 -0.98 -9.33
C ARG A 314 -0.11 -1.74 -10.14
N ARG A 315 -1.27 -2.08 -9.55
CA ARG A 315 -2.45 -2.65 -10.28
C ARG A 315 -3.80 -2.51 -9.53
N TYR A 316 -3.86 -1.77 -8.42
CA TYR A 316 -5.03 -1.83 -7.54
C TYR A 316 -5.54 -0.47 -7.12
N ASP A 317 -6.87 -0.40 -6.96
CA ASP A 317 -7.66 0.77 -6.59
C ASP A 317 -7.02 1.61 -5.49
N ASN A 318 -7.37 2.89 -5.51
CA ASN A 318 -6.98 3.85 -4.49
C ASN A 318 -7.54 3.44 -3.13
N ILE A 319 -6.67 2.93 -2.25
CA ILE A 319 -7.01 2.74 -0.84
C ILE A 319 -6.88 4.09 -0.16
N GLN A 320 -8.02 4.69 0.18
CA GLN A 320 -8.05 5.82 1.11
C GLN A 320 -8.10 5.28 2.54
N LEU A 321 -7.13 5.66 3.37
CA LEU A 321 -7.28 5.50 4.81
C LEU A 321 -8.13 6.65 5.34
N SER A 322 -9.01 6.38 6.31
CA SER A 322 -9.75 7.46 6.98
C SER A 322 -8.77 8.35 7.75
N SER A 323 -8.71 9.64 7.41
CA SER A 323 -7.81 10.61 8.02
C SER A 323 -8.41 11.36 9.21
N GLU A 324 -9.58 10.98 9.71
CA GLU A 324 -10.29 11.71 10.76
C GLU A 324 -10.61 10.80 11.94
N GLY A 325 -10.14 11.19 13.13
CA GLY A 325 -10.37 10.47 14.38
C GLY A 325 -9.18 10.56 15.33
N ASP A 326 -9.48 10.66 16.63
CA ASP A 326 -8.47 10.58 17.68
C ASP A 326 -7.73 9.25 17.62
N ILE A 327 -6.44 9.29 17.93
CA ILE A 327 -5.58 8.09 17.93
C ILE A 327 -5.96 7.24 19.14
N GLY A 328 -6.71 6.17 18.88
CA GLY A 328 -7.09 5.19 19.91
C GLY A 328 -5.93 4.24 20.28
N ASN A 329 -6.24 3.28 21.16
CA ASN A 329 -5.30 2.21 21.51
C ASN A 329 -5.04 1.28 20.31
N LEU A 330 -3.77 0.96 20.08
CA LEU A 330 -3.36 0.00 19.05
C LEU A 330 -3.81 -1.40 19.42
N SER A 331 -4.58 -2.05 18.56
CA SER A 331 -5.09 -3.40 18.78
C SER A 331 -4.48 -4.40 17.80
N ILE A 332 -3.79 -5.38 18.37
CA ILE A 332 -3.03 -6.39 17.63
C ILE A 332 -3.69 -7.77 17.81
N LEU A 333 -3.99 -8.43 16.70
CA LEU A 333 -4.35 -9.85 16.66
C LEU A 333 -3.11 -10.69 16.32
N GLY A 334 -2.58 -11.41 17.31
CA GLY A 334 -1.49 -12.36 17.14
C GLY A 334 -1.99 -13.75 16.73
N VAL A 335 -1.43 -14.29 15.66
CA VAL A 335 -1.77 -15.60 15.08
C VAL A 335 -0.49 -16.44 15.02
N GLY A 336 -0.26 -17.26 16.04
CA GLY A 336 0.90 -18.17 16.11
C GLY A 336 0.56 -19.55 15.60
N SER A 337 1.01 -19.89 14.39
CA SER A 337 0.77 -21.19 13.76
C SER A 337 1.90 -22.17 14.07
N LYS A 338 1.77 -22.88 15.20
CA LYS A 338 2.71 -23.94 15.60
C LYS A 338 2.34 -25.26 14.91
N VAL A 339 3.04 -25.56 13.83
CA VAL A 339 2.90 -26.82 13.09
C VAL A 339 3.72 -27.90 13.78
N SER A 340 3.13 -29.05 14.10
CA SER A 340 3.84 -30.17 14.74
C SER A 340 4.87 -30.77 13.79
N SER A 341 6.01 -31.20 14.35
CA SER A 341 7.02 -31.93 13.59
C SER A 341 6.38 -33.13 12.88
N ASN A 342 6.75 -33.35 11.62
CA ASN A 342 6.25 -34.45 10.79
C ASN A 342 4.80 -34.33 10.28
N SER A 343 4.15 -33.18 10.44
CA SER A 343 2.81 -32.98 9.88
C SER A 343 2.83 -32.57 8.41
N THR A 344 1.82 -33.05 7.68
CA THR A 344 1.56 -32.68 6.29
C THR A 344 0.35 -31.76 6.26
N PRO A 345 0.50 -30.49 5.85
CA PRO A 345 -0.65 -29.60 5.70
C PRO A 345 -1.63 -30.12 4.65
N VAL A 346 -2.91 -30.10 5.00
CA VAL A 346 -4.02 -30.24 4.05
C VAL A 346 -4.16 -28.90 3.33
N GLY A 347 -3.93 -28.88 2.03
CA GLY A 347 -4.10 -27.66 1.23
C GLY A 347 -5.41 -27.64 0.45
N PRO A 348 -5.63 -26.58 -0.33
CA PRO A 348 -6.78 -26.50 -1.24
C PRO A 348 -6.69 -27.57 -2.34
N GLN A 349 -7.84 -27.91 -2.91
CA GLN A 349 -7.96 -28.79 -4.07
C GLN A 349 -7.60 -28.02 -5.36
N ASP A 350 -6.38 -27.47 -5.41
CA ASP A 350 -5.84 -26.86 -6.62
C ASP A 350 -4.56 -27.56 -7.10
N ASP A 351 -4.38 -27.54 -8.42
CA ASP A 351 -3.26 -28.21 -9.10
C ASP A 351 -1.90 -27.69 -8.64
N THR A 352 -1.82 -26.40 -8.28
CA THR A 352 -0.57 -25.74 -7.91
C THR A 352 -0.08 -26.26 -6.57
N TRP A 353 -0.97 -26.33 -5.57
CA TRP A 353 -0.69 -26.94 -4.29
C TRP A 353 -0.31 -28.42 -4.42
N THR A 354 -1.13 -29.19 -5.16
CA THR A 354 -0.95 -30.64 -5.31
C THR A 354 0.41 -30.97 -5.93
N ARG A 355 0.81 -30.28 -7.00
CA ARG A 355 2.12 -30.47 -7.65
C ARG A 355 3.28 -30.08 -6.75
N TYR A 356 3.17 -28.94 -6.05
CA TYR A 356 4.20 -28.51 -5.12
C TYR A 356 4.42 -29.55 -4.04
N TRP A 357 3.34 -30.03 -3.42
CA TRP A 357 3.46 -30.96 -2.31
C TRP A 357 4.00 -32.32 -2.73
N ASN A 358 3.53 -32.84 -3.87
CA ASN A 358 4.06 -34.08 -4.47
C ASN A 358 5.57 -34.00 -4.75
N LYS A 359 6.06 -32.81 -5.12
CA LYS A 359 7.50 -32.57 -5.34
C LYS A 359 8.28 -32.34 -4.05
N PHE A 360 7.69 -31.65 -3.08
CA PHE A 360 8.34 -31.34 -1.81
C PHE A 360 8.56 -32.61 -0.98
N GLY A 361 7.54 -33.46 -0.88
CA GLY A 361 7.63 -34.84 -0.38
C GLY A 361 8.15 -34.99 1.04
N ARG A 362 8.15 -33.91 1.84
CA ARG A 362 8.68 -33.88 3.20
C ARG A 362 7.74 -33.14 4.13
N PRO A 363 7.69 -33.50 5.41
CA PRO A 363 6.92 -32.72 6.38
C PRO A 363 7.56 -31.35 6.61
N LEU A 364 6.75 -30.42 7.12
CA LEU A 364 7.26 -29.10 7.52
C LEU A 364 8.11 -29.23 8.79
N PRO A 365 9.25 -28.51 8.88
CA PRO A 365 10.02 -28.46 10.11
C PRO A 365 9.26 -27.68 11.20
N PRO A 366 9.51 -27.95 12.48
CA PRO A 366 8.99 -27.11 13.56
C PRO A 366 9.55 -25.68 13.44
N LEU A 367 8.78 -24.71 13.95
CA LEU A 367 9.16 -23.30 14.02
C LEU A 367 9.18 -22.88 15.49
N ASP A 368 10.34 -22.98 16.12
CA ASP A 368 10.47 -22.72 17.56
C ASP A 368 10.28 -21.23 17.89
N HIS A 369 10.54 -20.33 16.93
CA HIS A 369 10.34 -18.90 17.13
C HIS A 369 8.88 -18.49 17.37
N VAL A 370 7.89 -19.25 16.88
CA VAL A 370 6.48 -18.86 16.95
C VAL A 370 6.05 -18.62 18.40
N GLU A 371 6.48 -19.47 19.34
CA GLU A 371 6.16 -19.29 20.75
C GLU A 371 6.86 -18.08 21.37
N VAL A 372 8.11 -17.85 20.99
CA VAL A 372 8.91 -16.71 21.47
C VAL A 372 8.29 -15.40 20.98
N GLU A 373 7.85 -15.35 19.73
CA GLU A 373 7.19 -14.19 19.13
C GLU A 373 5.82 -13.92 19.76
N MET A 374 5.00 -14.95 19.97
CA MET A 374 3.73 -14.80 20.68
C MET A 374 3.94 -14.37 22.15
N ARG A 375 5.02 -14.82 22.81
CA ARG A 375 5.39 -14.33 24.15
C ARG A 375 5.79 -12.86 24.11
N MET A 376 6.56 -12.43 23.10
CA MET A 376 6.92 -11.03 22.89
C MET A 376 5.67 -10.15 22.74
N LEU A 377 4.70 -10.55 21.92
CA LEU A 377 3.44 -9.82 21.77
C LEU A 377 2.65 -9.73 23.09
N LYS A 378 2.61 -10.81 23.89
CA LYS A 378 2.00 -10.76 25.24
C LYS A 378 2.71 -9.75 26.16
N MET A 379 4.02 -9.61 26.04
CA MET A 379 4.80 -8.64 26.83
C MET A 379 4.51 -7.19 26.44
N LEU A 380 4.16 -6.90 25.18
CA LEU A 380 3.73 -5.56 24.77
C LEU A 380 2.47 -5.13 25.55
N ARG A 381 1.52 -6.04 25.73
CA ARG A 381 0.29 -5.80 26.51
C ARG A 381 0.56 -5.48 27.97
N THR A 382 1.50 -6.17 28.61
CA THR A 382 1.81 -5.94 30.03
C THR A 382 2.55 -4.61 30.23
N ARG A 383 3.41 -4.22 29.29
CA ARG A 383 4.10 -2.91 29.30
C ARG A 383 3.11 -1.75 29.12
N GLY A 384 2.19 -1.84 28.16
CA GLY A 384 1.16 -0.81 27.96
C GLY A 384 0.31 -0.57 29.22
N ARG A 385 -0.08 -1.63 29.94
CA ARG A 385 -0.84 -1.51 31.19
C ARG A 385 -0.08 -0.85 32.35
N ARG A 386 1.24 -0.98 32.40
CA ARG A 386 2.07 -0.36 33.45
C ARG A 386 2.23 1.13 33.21
N GLN A 387 2.44 1.54 31.96
CA GLN A 387 2.55 2.95 31.60
C GLN A 387 1.27 3.73 31.95
N SER A 388 0.09 3.15 31.72
CA SER A 388 -1.19 3.80 32.08
C SER A 388 -1.46 3.98 33.58
N LYS A 389 -0.66 3.39 34.49
CA LYS A 389 -0.86 3.51 35.95
C LYS A 389 0.03 4.57 36.61
N VAL A 390 1.04 5.07 35.91
CA VAL A 390 2.09 5.93 36.51
C VAL A 390 1.83 7.39 36.12
N GLY A 391 1.01 8.09 36.92
CA GLY A 391 0.90 9.55 36.95
C GLY A 391 0.06 10.19 35.83
N ASP A 392 -0.47 11.39 36.11
CA ASP A 392 -1.38 12.23 35.32
C ASP A 392 -0.87 12.67 33.91
N ALA A 393 0.05 11.91 33.31
CA ALA A 393 0.50 12.17 31.96
C ALA A 393 -0.63 11.89 30.96
N PRO A 394 -0.89 12.82 30.02
CA PRO A 394 -1.98 12.71 29.06
C PRO A 394 -1.86 11.40 28.26
N GLU A 395 -2.94 10.62 28.31
CA GLU A 395 -3.30 9.48 27.47
C GLU A 395 -2.18 8.88 26.60
N SER A 396 -1.19 8.23 27.22
CA SER A 396 -0.20 7.45 26.47
C SER A 396 -0.91 6.35 25.67
N SER A 397 -0.73 6.31 24.35
CA SER A 397 -1.35 5.37 23.42
C SER A 397 -1.19 3.92 23.88
N GLY A 398 -2.27 3.32 24.40
CA GLY A 398 -2.26 1.97 24.93
C GLY A 398 -2.18 0.91 23.83
N VAL A 399 -1.81 -0.31 24.22
CA VAL A 399 -1.79 -1.48 23.32
C VAL A 399 -2.66 -2.58 23.88
N ASP A 400 -3.64 -3.04 23.08
CA ASP A 400 -4.34 -4.29 23.34
C ASP A 400 -3.84 -5.38 22.41
N VAL A 401 -3.58 -6.56 22.98
CA VAL A 401 -3.09 -7.71 22.23
C VAL A 401 -4.00 -8.89 22.54
N LYS A 402 -4.60 -9.46 21.50
CA LYS A 402 -5.27 -10.75 21.55
C LYS A 402 -4.43 -11.77 20.78
N ILE A 403 -4.14 -12.90 21.40
CA ILE A 403 -3.50 -14.03 20.71
C ILE A 403 -4.56 -15.12 20.52
N LEU A 404 -4.70 -15.60 19.28
CA LEU A 404 -5.56 -16.75 19.01
C LEU A 404 -4.96 -18.02 19.65
N PRO A 405 -5.77 -18.86 20.30
CA PRO A 405 -5.27 -20.08 20.93
C PRO A 405 -4.69 -21.02 19.87
N SER A 406 -3.51 -21.58 20.16
CA SER A 406 -2.81 -22.49 19.25
C SER A 406 -3.28 -23.94 19.36
N VAL A 407 -4.14 -24.26 20.33
CA VAL A 407 -4.75 -25.59 20.55
C VAL A 407 -6.15 -25.33 21.13
N ALA A 408 -7.17 -25.96 20.55
CA ALA A 408 -8.48 -26.08 21.20
C ALA A 408 -8.59 -27.49 21.79
N ASP A 409 -9.28 -27.66 22.93
CA ASP A 409 -9.50 -28.95 23.60
C ASP A 409 -10.39 -29.93 22.79
N ALA A 410 -10.67 -29.60 21.52
CA ALA A 410 -11.47 -30.40 20.62
C ALA A 410 -10.59 -31.35 19.80
N ASP A 411 -11.10 -32.56 19.54
CA ASP A 411 -10.45 -33.57 18.68
C ASP A 411 -10.16 -33.04 17.27
N THR A 412 -10.98 -32.10 16.78
CA THR A 412 -10.82 -31.42 15.50
C THR A 412 -10.89 -29.91 15.67
N TRP A 413 -9.90 -29.21 15.13
CA TRP A 413 -9.86 -27.74 15.18
C TRP A 413 -8.96 -27.18 14.09
N SER A 414 -9.18 -25.91 13.71
CA SER A 414 -8.36 -25.21 12.72
C SER A 414 -8.11 -23.76 13.13
N LEU A 415 -6.83 -23.35 13.22
CA LEU A 415 -6.47 -21.95 13.46
C LEU A 415 -6.95 -21.03 12.33
N ALA A 416 -7.03 -21.55 11.11
CA ALA A 416 -7.57 -20.83 9.95
C ALA A 416 -9.04 -20.46 10.16
N ASP A 417 -9.87 -21.42 10.56
CA ASP A 417 -11.29 -21.18 10.81
C ASP A 417 -11.48 -20.26 12.03
N ALA A 418 -10.65 -20.40 13.07
CA ALA A 418 -10.67 -19.51 14.22
C ALA A 418 -10.32 -18.06 13.83
N LEU A 419 -9.33 -17.85 12.95
CA LEU A 419 -8.98 -16.52 12.43
C LEU A 419 -10.13 -15.93 11.61
N GLU A 420 -10.68 -16.69 10.66
CA GLU A 420 -11.79 -16.26 9.83
C GLU A 420 -13.01 -15.87 10.68
N GLN A 421 -13.38 -16.70 11.67
CA GLN A 421 -14.47 -16.40 12.59
C GLN A 421 -14.20 -15.18 13.45
N GLU A 422 -12.97 -15.02 13.95
CA GLU A 422 -12.58 -13.87 14.77
C GLU A 422 -12.71 -12.55 13.99
N LEU A 423 -12.20 -12.51 12.76
CA LEU A 423 -12.28 -11.32 11.89
C LEU A 423 -13.72 -11.01 11.50
N LYS A 424 -14.54 -12.03 11.18
CA LYS A 424 -15.98 -11.86 10.90
C LYS A 424 -16.76 -11.33 12.10
N LYS A 425 -16.47 -11.84 13.30
CA LYS A 425 -17.15 -11.42 14.53
C LYS A 425 -16.73 -10.02 14.98
N HIS A 426 -15.50 -9.63 14.67
CA HIS A 426 -14.90 -8.40 15.17
C HIS A 426 -14.20 -7.58 14.06
N PRO A 427 -14.92 -7.19 12.99
CA PRO A 427 -14.31 -6.60 11.81
C PRO A 427 -13.60 -5.26 12.09
N ARG A 428 -14.04 -4.51 13.10
CA ARG A 428 -13.48 -3.19 13.46
C ARG A 428 -12.57 -3.19 14.69
N ARG A 429 -12.12 -4.38 15.13
CA ARG A 429 -11.40 -4.54 16.41
C ARG A 429 -9.88 -4.58 16.26
N TYR A 430 -9.35 -4.83 15.07
CA TYR A 430 -7.92 -5.03 14.92
C TYR A 430 -7.38 -4.02 13.93
N ASP A 431 -6.25 -3.41 14.31
CA ASP A 431 -5.52 -2.47 13.48
C ASP A 431 -4.32 -3.20 12.86
N VAL A 432 -3.79 -4.20 13.56
CA VAL A 432 -2.70 -5.07 13.11
C VAL A 432 -3.09 -6.54 13.22
N VAL A 433 -2.81 -7.31 12.17
CA VAL A 433 -2.77 -8.78 12.23
C VAL A 433 -1.32 -9.23 12.12
N HIS A 434 -0.81 -9.87 13.17
CA HIS A 434 0.53 -10.44 13.21
C HIS A 434 0.43 -11.95 13.04
N PHE A 435 0.91 -12.49 11.92
CA PHE A 435 1.01 -13.92 11.67
C PHE A 435 2.45 -14.40 11.83
N ALA A 436 2.68 -15.43 12.65
CA ALA A 436 3.95 -16.13 12.76
C ALA A 436 3.77 -17.61 12.45
N GLY A 437 4.51 -18.13 11.47
CA GLY A 437 4.33 -19.51 11.00
C GLY A 437 5.01 -19.82 9.67
N HIS A 438 4.51 -20.85 8.97
CA HIS A 438 5.01 -21.21 7.64
C HIS A 438 4.28 -20.44 6.54
N ALA A 439 5.03 -20.01 5.54
CA ALA A 439 4.50 -19.58 4.25
C ALA A 439 5.14 -20.40 3.12
N ILE A 440 4.32 -20.80 2.16
CA ILE A 440 4.72 -21.64 1.03
C ILE A 440 4.41 -20.89 -0.26
N PHE A 441 5.36 -20.88 -1.18
CA PHE A 441 5.15 -20.37 -2.54
C PHE A 441 5.33 -21.51 -3.53
N ALA A 442 4.22 -21.95 -4.11
CA ALA A 442 4.19 -22.98 -5.13
C ALA A 442 4.12 -22.34 -6.51
N SER A 443 4.78 -22.95 -7.49
CA SER A 443 4.63 -22.60 -8.90
C SER A 443 3.91 -23.73 -9.64
N ASP A 444 3.04 -23.37 -10.57
CA ASP A 444 2.42 -24.31 -11.50
C ASP A 444 3.35 -24.60 -12.70
N ALA A 445 2.85 -25.33 -13.71
CA ALA A 445 3.64 -25.66 -14.90
C ALA A 445 3.85 -24.46 -15.85
N ARG A 446 3.00 -23.43 -15.77
CA ARG A 446 3.09 -22.20 -16.56
C ARG A 446 4.04 -21.18 -15.92
N GLY A 447 4.46 -21.44 -14.67
CA GLY A 447 5.26 -20.51 -13.88
C GLY A 447 4.41 -19.54 -13.06
N ASP A 448 3.08 -19.69 -13.07
CA ASP A 448 2.20 -18.98 -12.16
C ASP A 448 2.52 -19.45 -10.74
N GLN A 449 2.64 -18.51 -9.81
CA GLN A 449 3.01 -18.81 -8.44
C GLN A 449 1.86 -18.37 -7.55
N ARG A 450 1.66 -19.10 -6.46
CA ARG A 450 0.65 -18.80 -5.46
C ARG A 450 1.25 -18.94 -4.07
N GLY A 451 0.94 -18.00 -3.21
CA GLY A 451 1.34 -18.02 -1.81
C GLY A 451 0.29 -18.70 -0.92
N TYR A 452 0.74 -19.42 0.10
CA TYR A 452 -0.11 -20.07 1.09
C TYR A 452 0.44 -19.78 2.49
N LEU A 453 -0.44 -19.45 3.44
CA LEU A 453 -0.12 -19.48 4.85
C LEU A 453 -0.54 -20.83 5.43
N VAL A 454 0.32 -21.45 6.22
CA VAL A 454 0.01 -22.73 6.87
C VAL A 454 -0.42 -22.48 8.31
N PHE A 455 -1.65 -22.85 8.61
CA PHE A 455 -2.30 -22.72 9.90
C PHE A 455 -2.25 -24.05 10.65
N SER A 456 -1.95 -24.02 11.95
CA SER A 456 -2.02 -25.20 12.81
C SER A 456 -3.47 -25.71 12.93
N GLY A 457 -3.63 -27.00 13.16
CA GLY A 457 -4.92 -27.66 13.27
C GLY A 457 -4.79 -29.15 13.58
N SER A 458 -5.90 -29.76 13.99
CA SER A 458 -6.04 -31.20 14.24
C SER A 458 -7.11 -31.78 13.30
N PRO A 459 -6.87 -32.94 12.66
CA PRO A 459 -5.69 -33.81 12.82
C PRO A 459 -4.44 -33.31 12.07
N ASN A 460 -4.61 -32.38 11.13
CA ASN A 460 -3.51 -31.87 10.30
C ASN A 460 -3.54 -30.34 10.22
N PRO A 461 -2.38 -29.69 10.01
CA PRO A 461 -2.33 -28.29 9.63
C PRO A 461 -3.09 -28.04 8.33
N ARG A 462 -3.47 -26.79 8.07
CA ARG A 462 -4.19 -26.38 6.87
C ARG A 462 -3.42 -25.29 6.12
N ALA A 463 -3.11 -25.53 4.85
CA ALA A 463 -2.59 -24.48 3.98
C ALA A 463 -3.76 -23.70 3.37
N VAL A 464 -3.71 -22.37 3.48
CA VAL A 464 -4.74 -21.47 2.97
C VAL A 464 -4.09 -20.49 1.99
N PRO A 465 -4.63 -20.33 0.76
CA PRO A 465 -4.14 -19.31 -0.18
C PRO A 465 -4.12 -17.92 0.45
N ILE A 466 -3.06 -17.15 0.21
CA ILE A 466 -2.93 -15.79 0.76
C ILE A 466 -4.07 -14.91 0.25
N ALA A 467 -4.47 -15.01 -1.01
CA ALA A 467 -5.67 -14.35 -1.54
C ALA A 467 -6.94 -14.61 -0.71
N LYS A 468 -7.13 -15.84 -0.18
CA LYS A 468 -8.28 -16.16 0.68
C LYS A 468 -8.16 -15.48 2.04
N VAL A 469 -6.97 -15.49 2.64
CA VAL A 469 -6.70 -14.77 3.90
C VAL A 469 -6.92 -13.27 3.72
N ALA A 470 -6.48 -12.73 2.59
CA ALA A 470 -6.66 -11.33 2.24
C ALA A 470 -8.15 -10.98 2.09
N GLY A 471 -8.96 -11.89 1.52
CA GLY A 471 -10.43 -11.78 1.51
C GLY A 471 -11.07 -11.76 2.90
N TRP A 472 -10.47 -12.42 3.91
CA TRP A 472 -10.94 -12.33 5.30
C TRP A 472 -10.63 -10.98 5.96
N LEU A 473 -9.55 -10.34 5.51
CA LEU A 473 -9.13 -9.02 5.99
C LEU A 473 -9.89 -7.89 5.29
N ALA A 474 -10.40 -8.15 4.08
CA ALA A 474 -11.21 -7.20 3.34
C ALA A 474 -12.45 -6.80 4.15
N GLY A 475 -12.71 -5.50 4.27
CA GLY A 475 -13.82 -4.96 5.07
C GLY A 475 -13.58 -4.93 6.59
N THR A 476 -12.38 -5.29 7.05
CA THR A 476 -11.97 -5.08 8.44
C THR A 476 -11.28 -3.71 8.64
N SER A 477 -11.00 -3.33 9.89
CA SER A 477 -10.19 -2.15 10.24
C SER A 477 -8.69 -2.41 10.19
N VAL A 478 -8.24 -3.58 9.72
CA VAL A 478 -6.83 -3.94 9.72
C VAL A 478 -6.08 -3.04 8.72
N GLN A 479 -5.11 -2.30 9.23
CA GLN A 479 -4.27 -1.38 8.47
C GLN A 479 -2.91 -1.99 8.16
N LEU A 480 -2.43 -2.92 8.99
CA LEU A 480 -1.13 -3.57 8.83
C LEU A 480 -1.24 -5.09 9.01
N VAL A 481 -0.70 -5.83 8.05
CA VAL A 481 -0.43 -7.26 8.19
C VAL A 481 1.07 -7.48 8.37
N TYR A 482 1.46 -8.07 9.49
CA TYR A 482 2.84 -8.44 9.76
C TYR A 482 3.01 -9.95 9.56
N LEU A 483 3.74 -10.35 8.53
CA LEU A 483 3.98 -11.75 8.18
C LEU A 483 5.38 -12.21 8.62
N SER A 484 5.47 -12.69 9.86
CA SER A 484 6.65 -13.37 10.40
C SER A 484 6.75 -14.80 9.86
N CYS A 485 7.05 -14.92 8.57
CA CYS A 485 7.22 -16.20 7.90
C CYS A 485 8.25 -16.10 6.78
N CYS A 486 8.91 -17.22 6.49
CA CYS A 486 9.95 -17.27 5.46
C CYS A 486 9.37 -16.92 4.08
N ARG A 487 10.10 -16.10 3.33
CA ARG A 487 9.72 -15.67 1.96
C ARG A 487 8.35 -15.00 1.88
N SER A 488 7.83 -14.46 3.00
CA SER A 488 6.50 -13.87 3.09
C SER A 488 6.33 -12.54 2.35
N SER A 489 7.44 -11.86 2.00
CA SER A 489 7.41 -10.72 1.08
C SER A 489 7.65 -11.12 -0.37
N ALA A 490 7.59 -12.42 -0.71
CA ALA A 490 7.64 -12.81 -2.10
C ALA A 490 6.58 -11.99 -2.85
N PRO A 491 6.93 -11.40 -4.01
CA PRO A 491 6.11 -10.41 -4.70
C PRO A 491 4.62 -10.75 -4.74
N LYS A 492 4.30 -12.02 -4.98
CA LYS A 492 2.92 -12.46 -5.14
C LYS A 492 2.10 -12.38 -3.85
N ALA A 493 2.68 -12.63 -2.68
CA ALA A 493 1.95 -12.43 -1.42
C ALA A 493 1.66 -10.96 -1.16
N ALA A 494 2.66 -10.10 -1.39
CA ALA A 494 2.52 -8.66 -1.29
C ALA A 494 1.45 -8.12 -2.26
N ILE A 495 1.49 -8.58 -3.52
CA ILE A 495 0.53 -8.24 -4.57
C ILE A 495 -0.87 -8.77 -4.20
N GLU A 496 -1.01 -10.01 -3.74
CA GLU A 496 -2.31 -10.60 -3.35
C GLU A 496 -2.95 -9.85 -2.17
N LEU A 497 -2.17 -9.49 -1.14
CA LEU A 497 -2.66 -8.69 -0.01
C LEU A 497 -3.06 -7.28 -0.46
N ALA A 498 -2.24 -6.66 -1.31
CA ALA A 498 -2.54 -5.37 -1.92
C ALA A 498 -3.84 -5.39 -2.73
N SER A 499 -4.04 -6.45 -3.52
CA SER A 499 -5.23 -6.66 -4.35
C SER A 499 -6.53 -6.66 -3.55
N ASN A 500 -6.44 -7.09 -2.30
CA ASN A 500 -7.58 -7.23 -1.39
C ASN A 500 -7.66 -6.06 -0.40
N LYS A 501 -7.12 -4.90 -0.80
CA LYS A 501 -7.23 -3.63 -0.07
C LYS A 501 -6.60 -3.67 1.34
N VAL A 502 -5.59 -4.51 1.55
CA VAL A 502 -4.76 -4.44 2.76
C VAL A 502 -3.81 -3.26 2.63
N PRO A 503 -3.89 -2.24 3.50
CA PRO A 503 -3.13 -1.00 3.29
C PRO A 503 -1.62 -1.17 3.40
N MET A 504 -1.15 -1.94 4.38
CA MET A 504 0.27 -2.18 4.60
C MET A 504 0.56 -3.64 4.93
N THR A 505 1.68 -4.13 4.43
CA THR A 505 2.19 -5.47 4.73
C THR A 505 3.68 -5.41 5.00
N ILE A 506 4.11 -6.06 6.09
CA ILE A 506 5.51 -6.39 6.34
C ILE A 506 5.71 -7.88 6.07
N GLY A 507 6.71 -8.22 5.28
CA GLY A 507 7.14 -9.61 5.09
C GLY A 507 8.67 -9.69 4.92
N PHE A 508 9.19 -10.85 4.53
CA PHE A 508 10.63 -11.08 4.38
C PHE A 508 11.00 -11.76 3.06
N GLU A 509 12.11 -11.34 2.45
CA GLU A 509 12.52 -11.76 1.09
C GLU A 509 13.13 -13.18 1.05
N TRP A 510 13.72 -13.61 2.16
CA TRP A 510 14.39 -14.90 2.25
C TRP A 510 14.17 -15.58 3.61
N ASN A 511 14.64 -16.82 3.71
CA ASN A 511 14.59 -17.59 4.94
C ASN A 511 15.43 -16.90 6.02
N LEU A 512 14.86 -16.73 7.20
CA LEU A 512 15.50 -16.05 8.31
C LEU A 512 16.03 -17.06 9.33
N ASP A 513 16.94 -16.58 10.16
CA ASP A 513 17.14 -17.18 11.47
C ASP A 513 15.94 -16.79 12.35
N ASP A 514 15.23 -17.82 12.78
CA ASP A 514 14.08 -17.80 13.69
C ASP A 514 14.25 -16.82 14.85
N SER A 515 15.41 -16.80 15.51
CA SER A 515 15.66 -15.91 16.64
C SER A 515 15.70 -14.43 16.24
N LYS A 516 16.26 -14.14 15.06
CA LYS A 516 16.47 -12.78 14.57
C LYS A 516 15.20 -12.17 13.98
N ALA A 517 14.28 -13.00 13.51
CA ALA A 517 12.94 -12.56 13.13
C ALA A 517 12.19 -11.96 14.33
N VAL A 518 12.31 -12.60 15.50
CA VAL A 518 11.75 -12.09 16.76
C VAL A 518 12.41 -10.77 17.17
N ASP A 519 13.73 -10.65 17.01
CA ASP A 519 14.45 -9.42 17.33
C ASP A 519 14.00 -8.26 16.43
N PHE A 520 13.79 -8.51 15.14
CA PHE A 520 13.22 -7.52 14.22
C PHE A 520 11.81 -7.10 14.64
N ALA A 521 10.92 -8.07 14.93
CA ALA A 521 9.56 -7.79 15.38
C ALA A 521 9.55 -6.96 16.68
N SER A 522 10.39 -7.33 17.63
CA SER A 522 10.56 -6.64 18.91
C SER A 522 11.02 -5.19 18.71
N ALA A 523 12.06 -4.97 17.89
CA ALA A 523 12.56 -3.64 17.56
C ALA A 523 11.50 -2.80 16.84
N PHE A 524 10.77 -3.40 15.89
CA PHE A 524 9.69 -2.76 15.16
C PHE A 524 8.57 -2.29 16.08
N TYR A 525 7.97 -3.19 16.87
CA TYR A 525 6.87 -2.80 17.77
C TYR A 525 7.35 -1.83 18.85
N LYS A 526 8.56 -1.99 19.39
CA LYS A 526 9.10 -1.01 20.35
C LYS A 526 9.15 0.39 19.75
N SER A 527 9.65 0.53 18.52
CA SER A 527 9.69 1.82 17.83
C SER A 527 8.28 2.33 17.48
N LEU A 528 7.38 1.44 17.06
CA LEU A 528 6.00 1.79 16.69
C LEU A 528 5.26 2.45 17.84
N LEU A 529 5.40 1.88 19.04
CA LEU A 529 4.79 2.42 20.25
C LEU A 529 5.44 3.71 20.75
N SER A 530 6.71 3.97 20.39
CA SER A 530 7.42 5.19 20.80
C SER A 530 7.38 6.31 19.75
N SER A 531 6.74 6.09 18.60
CA SER A 531 6.72 7.05 17.48
C SER A 531 5.32 7.29 16.94
N ASP A 532 4.31 7.32 17.83
CA ASP A 532 2.91 7.58 17.50
C ASP A 532 2.41 6.70 16.35
N PHE A 533 2.78 5.41 16.41
CA PHE A 533 2.43 4.40 15.44
C PHE A 533 2.92 4.65 14.01
N LYS A 534 3.97 5.43 13.78
CA LYS A 534 4.56 5.67 12.45
C LYS A 534 5.27 4.44 11.88
N VAL A 535 4.55 3.58 11.15
CA VAL A 535 5.07 2.31 10.60
C VAL A 535 6.35 2.47 9.79
N CYS A 536 6.43 3.44 8.88
CA CYS A 536 7.62 3.63 8.03
C CYS A 536 8.86 4.04 8.85
N HIS A 537 8.67 4.89 9.86
CA HIS A 537 9.72 5.28 10.78
C HIS A 537 10.21 4.07 11.58
N SER A 538 9.28 3.29 12.13
CA SER A 538 9.58 2.14 12.97
C SER A 538 10.22 0.99 12.23
N PHE A 539 9.79 0.75 11.00
CA PHE A 539 10.39 -0.23 10.11
C PHE A 539 11.86 0.10 9.80
N ARG A 540 12.15 1.36 9.45
CA ARG A 540 13.52 1.85 9.24
C ARG A 540 14.36 1.72 10.52
N GLN A 541 13.82 2.15 11.66
CA GLN A 541 14.53 2.07 12.94
C GLN A 541 14.87 0.63 13.32
N ALA A 542 13.95 -0.31 13.11
CA ALA A 542 14.19 -1.73 13.35
C ALA A 542 15.33 -2.28 12.47
N ARG A 543 15.34 -1.95 11.17
CA ARG A 543 16.45 -2.34 10.27
C ARG A 543 17.79 -1.75 10.74
N SER A 544 17.82 -0.46 11.07
CA SER A 544 19.04 0.22 11.52
C SER A 544 19.56 -0.33 12.84
N GLN A 545 18.67 -0.66 13.78
CA GLN A 545 19.05 -1.32 15.02
C GLN A 545 19.67 -2.69 14.75
N LEU A 546 19.00 -3.57 13.99
CA LEU A 546 19.53 -4.90 13.69
C LEU A 546 20.82 -4.86 12.87
N LYS A 547 21.00 -3.83 12.02
CA LYS A 547 22.27 -3.60 11.33
C LYS A 547 23.39 -3.29 12.31
N GLY A 548 23.11 -2.54 13.38
CA GLY A 548 24.06 -2.30 14.47
C GLY A 548 24.34 -3.56 15.29
N ASP A 549 23.28 -4.29 15.66
CA ASP A 549 23.37 -5.46 16.56
C ASP A 549 24.10 -6.65 15.91
N TYR A 550 23.99 -6.84 14.59
CA TYR A 550 24.58 -7.98 13.86
C TYR A 550 25.63 -7.59 12.80
N GLU A 551 25.90 -6.31 12.64
CA GLU A 551 26.83 -5.75 11.65
C GLU A 551 26.64 -6.32 10.22
N SER A 552 27.73 -6.74 9.56
CA SER A 552 27.73 -7.35 8.22
C SER A 552 27.56 -8.87 8.25
N ALA A 553 27.55 -9.49 9.44
CA ALA A 553 27.53 -10.94 9.58
C ALA A 553 26.17 -11.56 9.25
N ASP A 554 25.07 -10.82 9.43
CA ASP A 554 23.72 -11.32 9.18
C ASP A 554 22.89 -10.44 8.25
N SER A 555 22.10 -11.10 7.40
CA SER A 555 21.23 -10.50 6.39
C SER A 555 19.86 -10.07 6.92
N ILE A 556 19.51 -10.35 8.18
CA ILE A 556 18.19 -10.07 8.75
C ILE A 556 17.79 -8.60 8.63
N TRP A 557 18.69 -7.64 8.74
CA TRP A 557 18.33 -6.21 8.61
C TRP A 557 17.93 -5.82 7.18
N ALA A 558 18.32 -6.62 6.17
CA ALA A 558 18.03 -6.37 4.76
C ALA A 558 16.84 -7.17 4.22
N SER A 559 16.40 -8.20 4.94
CA SER A 559 15.35 -9.11 4.49
C SER A 559 13.91 -8.57 4.59
N PRO A 560 13.51 -7.86 5.67
CA PRO A 560 12.16 -7.34 5.80
C PRO A 560 11.83 -6.45 4.63
N VAL A 561 10.60 -6.45 4.12
CA VAL A 561 10.10 -5.51 3.09
C VAL A 561 8.78 -4.95 3.57
N LEU A 562 8.63 -3.63 3.42
CA LEU A 562 7.40 -2.92 3.72
C LEU A 562 6.70 -2.56 2.41
N VAL A 563 5.49 -3.07 2.24
CA VAL A 563 4.61 -2.79 1.11
C VAL A 563 3.50 -1.88 1.60
N THR A 564 3.30 -0.74 0.93
CA THR A 564 2.30 0.28 1.27
C THR A 564 1.48 0.61 0.02
N GLN A 565 0.16 0.56 0.16
CA GLN A 565 -0.79 0.78 -0.93
C GLN A 565 -1.47 2.16 -0.95
N PRO A 566 -1.70 2.86 0.19
CA PRO A 566 -2.36 4.16 0.16
C PRO A 566 -1.65 5.18 -0.72
N GLU A 567 -2.41 5.95 -1.50
CA GLU A 567 -1.85 7.00 -2.37
C GLU A 567 -1.31 8.16 -1.54
N ASN A 568 -2.10 8.61 -0.57
CA ASN A 568 -1.81 9.79 0.22
C ASN A 568 -0.70 9.49 1.23
N TRP A 569 0.51 9.89 0.87
CA TRP A 569 1.71 9.58 1.63
C TRP A 569 1.79 10.27 3.00
N MET A 570 0.98 11.31 3.27
CA MET A 570 0.79 11.80 4.64
C MET A 570 0.19 10.73 5.56
N GLN A 571 -0.60 9.82 5.00
CA GLN A 571 -1.07 8.62 5.68
C GLN A 571 0.00 7.52 5.69
N VAL A 572 0.99 7.57 4.80
CA VAL A 572 2.03 6.54 4.61
C VAL A 572 3.33 6.78 5.39
N GLU A 573 3.48 7.88 6.14
CA GLU A 573 4.31 7.75 7.38
C GLU A 573 3.75 6.63 8.28
N GLY A 574 2.55 6.15 7.96
CA GLY A 574 2.03 4.87 8.38
C GLY A 574 1.61 4.96 9.82
N VAL A 575 1.23 6.16 10.28
CA VAL A 575 0.53 6.34 11.54
C VAL A 575 -0.68 5.43 11.46
N LEU A 576 -0.60 4.29 12.15
CA LEU A 576 -1.78 3.51 12.38
C LEU A 576 -2.74 4.45 13.09
N ARG A 577 -3.97 4.53 12.59
CA ARG A 577 -5.02 5.34 13.19
C ARG A 577 -6.05 4.38 13.76
N PRO A 578 -5.80 3.77 14.93
CA PRO A 578 -6.81 3.01 15.61
C PRO A 578 -8.01 3.94 15.81
N PRO A 579 -9.21 3.57 15.36
CA PRO A 579 -10.39 4.39 15.61
C PRO A 579 -10.58 4.52 17.12
N ALA A 580 -10.98 5.70 17.59
CA ALA A 580 -11.36 5.89 18.99
C ALA A 580 -12.53 4.95 19.35
N ARG A 581 -12.22 3.80 19.96
CA ARG A 581 -13.25 2.83 20.33
C ARG A 581 -13.89 3.28 21.63
N THR A 582 -15.10 3.85 21.53
CA THR A 582 -15.90 4.18 22.71
C THR A 582 -16.05 2.92 23.58
N ARG A 583 -15.65 2.99 24.86
CA ARG A 583 -15.67 1.88 25.83
C ARG A 583 -17.01 1.13 25.92
N ARG A 584 -18.11 1.72 25.45
CA ARG A 584 -19.45 1.10 25.40
C ARG A 584 -19.49 -0.23 24.65
N HIS A 585 -18.79 -0.36 23.51
CA HIS A 585 -18.78 -1.62 22.76
C HIS A 585 -18.06 -2.76 23.50
N ASP A 586 -17.05 -2.43 24.29
CA ASP A 586 -16.31 -3.37 25.12
C ASP A 586 -17.10 -3.80 26.36
N ALA A 587 -17.90 -2.91 26.93
CA ALA A 587 -18.74 -3.21 28.10
C ALA A 587 -19.84 -4.22 27.75
N ALA A 588 -20.47 -4.09 26.57
CA ALA A 588 -21.46 -5.06 26.10
C ALA A 588 -20.86 -6.46 25.86
N ALA A 589 -19.65 -6.53 25.28
CA ALA A 589 -18.94 -7.80 25.08
C ALA A 589 -18.46 -8.45 26.39
N ARG A 590 -18.16 -7.66 27.42
CA ARG A 590 -17.79 -8.15 28.76
C ARG A 590 -19.01 -8.56 29.58
N GLY A 591 -20.12 -7.83 29.49
CA GLY A 591 -21.38 -8.14 30.18
C GLY A 591 -21.99 -9.49 29.80
N MET A 592 -21.88 -9.90 28.53
CA MET A 592 -22.35 -11.23 28.09
C MET A 592 -21.48 -12.40 28.55
N ARG A 593 -20.19 -12.18 28.89
CA ARG A 593 -19.33 -13.25 29.41
C ARG A 593 -19.53 -13.51 30.90
N ALA A 594 -19.94 -12.50 31.67
CA ALA A 594 -20.25 -12.68 33.09
C ALA A 594 -21.57 -13.43 33.33
N ALA A 595 -22.37 -13.69 32.28
CA ALA A 595 -23.67 -14.34 32.39
C ALA A 595 -23.67 -15.84 32.02
N VAL A 596 -22.51 -16.43 31.64
CA VAL A 596 -22.43 -17.80 31.11
C VAL A 596 -21.52 -18.74 31.94
N ASP A 597 -20.72 -18.22 32.88
CA ASP A 597 -19.87 -19.05 33.75
C ASP A 597 -20.25 -18.86 35.24
N GLU A 598 -21.10 -19.75 35.75
CA GLU A 598 -20.97 -20.48 37.04
C GLU A 598 -22.31 -21.14 37.43
N PRO A 599 -22.51 -22.46 37.25
CA PRO A 599 -23.29 -23.24 38.20
C PRO A 599 -22.41 -23.50 39.41
N SER A 600 -22.69 -22.84 40.53
CA SER A 600 -22.07 -23.14 41.81
C SER A 600 -22.35 -24.60 42.18
N ALA A 601 -21.33 -25.45 42.13
CA ALA A 601 -21.38 -26.78 42.73
C ALA A 601 -21.42 -26.62 44.24
N ASP A 602 -22.60 -26.84 44.82
CA ASP A 602 -22.81 -26.96 46.26
C ASP A 602 -22.10 -28.24 46.76
N PRO A 603 -21.11 -28.18 47.66
CA PRO A 603 -20.38 -29.36 48.12
C PRO A 603 -21.15 -30.24 49.13
N ASN A 604 -22.41 -29.93 49.45
CA ASN A 604 -23.17 -30.65 50.47
C ASN A 604 -24.42 -31.35 49.90
N MET A 605 -24.23 -32.47 49.21
CA MET A 605 -25.29 -33.49 49.08
C MET A 605 -24.81 -34.84 49.60
N PRO A 606 -25.49 -35.46 50.58
CA PRO A 606 -25.17 -36.80 51.03
C PRO A 606 -25.66 -37.81 49.99
N LEU A 607 -24.78 -38.75 49.65
CA LEU A 607 -25.09 -39.89 48.79
C LEU A 607 -26.15 -40.78 49.45
N VAL A 608 -27.22 -41.07 48.71
CA VAL A 608 -28.17 -42.17 48.93
C VAL A 608 -28.14 -43.06 47.69
#